data_AF-A0AAV8QXG5-F1
#
_entry.id   AF-A0AAV8QXG5-F1
#
_cell.length_a   1.000
_cell.length_b   1.000
_cell.length_c   1.000
_cell.angle_alpha   90.00
_cell.angle_beta   90.00
_cell.angle_gamma   90.00
#
_symmetry.space_group_name_H-M   'P 1'
#
loop_
_entity.id
_entity.type
_entity.pdbx_description
1 polymer ?
#
loop_
_entity_poly.entity_id
_entity_poly.type
_entity_poly.pdbx_seq_one_letter_code
_entity_poly.pdbx_strand_id
1 'polypeptide(L)'
;MEDEEITQEDAWAVISAYFEEKGLVRQQLDSFDEFISTTMQGIVDESADIEILPERQHHPGRRPDSDETIHKTNFGWIYLRKPMVTESDGETTKLFPKAARLRNLTYSAPLFVGVTKIIIKKGQDCEVVAETRALPRVFTEKVPIMLRSSYCNLYQSSEKDLTELGECPYDQVGYFIINGSEKVLIAQEKMSTNLVYISKKKQPNKYANVAEVLLIAEKQNRPVSRMFVRLLSHASAEGGSSRQYIRATLPHIRGEIPIIIIFRAVGFIANKNILELIFYEAKLSHGSQRLAKPPQQHCSHWGMICPVETPKGQACGLVKNLALMVHITVGFAAHSLLELLEELGTESFEEIPLAVIQESTKFFVNGCWVGIHRDLDLLVNILRQFRRQVTPEDGWLNLVAKGFVEYIDTEKEETTMISMTINSSRDTFQSAMGRQAMRIYVMNYQLRMDILAFVLYYPQKPLVTTRAIEHLHFRQLPTSTGMHHGSYEKLDVDGLAPPVLITTNVDGMRISKLLVFPFGTSERESKCMIIGKTDICIYTLSYAEAKLSHGSQRKYLLLLFRRDGMIQTSKVAVQEKRHSSTTTKEGWHNLVQMDS
;
A
#
# COMPACT_ATOMS: atom_id res chain seq x y z
N MET A 1 10.31 -3.36 46.98
CA MET A 1 9.50 -2.37 46.25
C MET A 1 8.16 -3.04 46.07
N GLU A 2 7.07 -2.36 46.36
CA GLU A 2 5.74 -2.91 46.08
C GLU A 2 5.60 -3.01 44.57
N ASP A 3 5.08 -4.12 44.07
CA ASP A 3 4.80 -4.30 42.65
C ASP A 3 3.57 -3.45 42.30
N GLU A 4 3.78 -2.16 42.01
CA GLU A 4 2.73 -1.27 41.53
C GLU A 4 2.17 -1.83 40.21
N GLU A 5 0.92 -2.29 40.24
CA GLU A 5 0.25 -2.85 39.06
C GLU A 5 0.09 -1.77 37.98
N ILE A 6 0.48 -2.09 36.75
CA ILE A 6 0.42 -1.19 35.59
C ILE A 6 -1.03 -0.71 35.40
N THR A 7 -1.25 0.60 35.49
CA THR A 7 -2.58 1.19 35.38
C THR A 7 -3.02 1.36 33.92
N GLN A 8 -4.30 1.67 33.71
CA GLN A 8 -4.77 2.01 32.38
C GLN A 8 -4.11 3.28 31.81
N GLU A 9 -3.69 4.23 32.66
CA GLU A 9 -3.03 5.46 32.21
C GLU A 9 -1.62 5.17 31.67
N ASP A 10 -0.87 4.29 32.33
CA ASP A 10 0.48 3.88 31.92
C ASP A 10 0.45 3.17 30.56
N ALA A 11 -0.58 2.35 30.31
CA ALA A 11 -0.80 1.75 28.99
C ALA A 11 -1.02 2.80 27.88
N TRP A 12 -1.69 3.92 28.17
CA TRP A 12 -1.83 5.03 27.21
C TRP A 12 -0.56 5.84 27.04
N ALA A 13 0.31 5.94 28.05
CA ALA A 13 1.64 6.53 27.91
C ALA A 13 2.51 5.71 26.94
N VAL A 14 2.48 4.38 27.05
CA VAL A 14 3.17 3.46 26.12
C VAL A 14 2.62 3.59 24.68
N ILE A 15 1.29 3.68 24.52
CA ILE A 15 0.65 3.91 23.21
C ILE A 15 1.04 5.29 22.63
N SER A 16 1.19 6.31 23.47
CA SER A 16 1.62 7.64 23.03
C SER A 16 3.05 7.62 22.49
N ALA A 17 3.98 6.98 23.22
CA ALA A 17 5.35 6.78 22.77
C ALA A 17 5.45 6.02 21.43
N TYR A 18 4.57 5.03 21.20
CA TYR A 18 4.48 4.34 19.91
C TYR A 18 4.14 5.30 18.76
N PHE A 19 3.09 6.13 18.92
CA PHE A 19 2.65 7.03 17.85
C PHE A 19 3.59 8.22 17.64
N GLU A 20 4.29 8.69 18.68
CA GLU A 20 5.31 9.74 18.56
C GLU A 20 6.52 9.26 17.74
N GLU A 21 6.96 8.02 17.90
CA GLU A 21 8.12 7.48 17.17
C GLU A 21 7.75 6.95 15.78
N LYS A 22 6.65 6.20 15.64
CA LYS A 22 6.26 5.54 14.38
C LYS A 22 5.35 6.40 13.50
N GLY A 23 4.43 7.17 14.08
CA GLY A 23 3.35 7.84 13.33
C GLY A 23 2.34 6.86 12.71
N LEU A 24 1.49 7.35 11.80
CA LEU A 24 0.34 6.59 11.25
C LEU A 24 0.57 6.00 9.84
N VAL A 25 1.62 6.43 9.13
CA VAL A 25 1.88 6.09 7.71
C VAL A 25 3.24 5.41 7.51
N ARG A 26 3.83 4.92 8.61
CA ARG A 26 5.17 4.33 8.68
C ARG A 26 5.39 3.22 7.64
N GLN A 27 4.41 2.34 7.47
CA GLN A 27 4.40 1.22 6.53
C GLN A 27 4.59 1.61 5.06
N GLN A 28 4.19 2.82 4.66
CA GLN A 28 4.43 3.33 3.29
C GLN A 28 5.85 3.91 3.16
N LEU A 29 6.30 4.64 4.19
CA LEU A 29 7.62 5.27 4.22
C LEU A 29 8.74 4.22 4.29
N ASP A 30 8.67 3.28 5.23
CA ASP A 30 9.68 2.24 5.39
C ASP A 30 9.74 1.33 4.15
N SER A 31 8.60 0.97 3.57
CA SER A 31 8.56 0.18 2.33
C SER A 31 9.17 0.93 1.13
N PHE A 32 9.04 2.25 1.09
CA PHE A 32 9.66 3.07 0.04
C PHE A 32 11.16 3.27 0.29
N ASP A 33 11.58 3.54 1.53
CA ASP A 33 12.98 3.73 1.89
C ASP A 33 13.79 2.44 1.71
N GLU A 34 13.25 1.26 2.08
CA GLU A 34 13.85 -0.06 1.78
C GLU A 34 13.92 -0.35 0.27
N PHE A 35 12.88 0.05 -0.48
CA PHE A 35 12.88 -0.10 -1.94
C PHE A 35 14.01 0.70 -2.60
N ILE A 36 14.19 1.97 -2.22
CA ILE A 36 15.23 2.83 -2.80
C ILE A 36 16.64 2.41 -2.36
N SER A 37 16.82 2.03 -1.10
CA SER A 37 18.14 1.73 -0.53
C SER A 37 18.68 0.36 -0.92
N THR A 38 17.88 -0.70 -0.75
CA THR A 38 18.31 -2.09 -0.99
C THR A 38 17.78 -2.62 -2.31
N THR A 39 16.46 -2.56 -2.51
CA THR A 39 15.80 -3.30 -3.61
C THR A 39 16.21 -2.79 -5.00
N MET A 40 16.32 -1.47 -5.18
CA MET A 40 16.77 -0.89 -6.45
C MET A 40 18.19 -1.30 -6.83
N GLN A 41 19.11 -1.43 -5.86
CA GLN A 41 20.47 -1.91 -6.15
C GLN A 41 20.44 -3.40 -6.48
N GLY A 42 19.68 -4.20 -5.73
CA GLY A 42 19.49 -5.63 -6.02
C GLY A 42 18.96 -5.90 -7.44
N ILE A 43 18.04 -5.08 -7.95
CA ILE A 43 17.55 -5.18 -9.35
C ILE A 43 18.67 -4.91 -10.39
N VAL A 44 19.62 -4.01 -10.09
CA VAL A 44 20.76 -3.74 -10.97
C VAL A 44 21.80 -4.86 -10.86
N ASP A 45 22.07 -5.38 -9.67
CA ASP A 45 23.00 -6.49 -9.44
C ASP A 45 22.47 -7.82 -10.02
N GLU A 46 21.15 -8.02 -10.05
CA GLU A 46 20.50 -9.14 -10.75
C GLU A 46 20.61 -9.04 -12.28
N SER A 47 20.84 -7.84 -12.83
CA SER A 47 20.92 -7.64 -14.28
C SER A 47 22.26 -8.12 -14.82
N ALA A 48 22.22 -9.18 -15.63
CA ALA A 48 23.44 -9.79 -16.17
C ALA A 48 24.21 -8.82 -17.08
N ASP A 49 25.54 -8.93 -17.07
CA ASP A 49 26.44 -8.18 -17.95
C ASP A 49 25.99 -8.32 -19.42
N ILE A 50 25.83 -7.16 -20.08
CA ILE A 50 25.37 -7.13 -21.46
C ILE A 50 26.59 -7.30 -22.38
N GLU A 51 26.76 -8.51 -22.91
CA GLU A 51 27.75 -8.83 -23.93
C GLU A 51 27.15 -8.70 -25.34
N ILE A 52 27.70 -7.77 -26.13
CA ILE A 52 27.33 -7.57 -27.53
C ILE A 52 28.46 -8.08 -28.41
N LEU A 53 28.14 -9.09 -29.20
CA LEU A 53 28.99 -9.66 -30.25
C LEU A 53 28.45 -9.19 -31.61
N PRO A 54 29.23 -8.42 -32.40
CA PRO A 54 28.79 -8.03 -33.73
C PRO A 54 28.75 -9.24 -34.67
N GLU A 55 27.61 -9.48 -35.31
CA GLU A 55 27.48 -10.53 -36.32
C GLU A 55 28.36 -10.22 -37.55
N ARG A 56 29.00 -11.26 -38.10
CA ARG A 56 29.86 -11.15 -39.28
C ARG A 56 29.03 -10.92 -40.55
N GLN A 57 28.84 -9.66 -40.94
CA GLN A 57 28.23 -9.32 -42.22
C GLN A 57 29.24 -9.50 -43.37
N HIS A 58 29.06 -10.56 -44.17
CA HIS A 58 29.86 -10.79 -45.38
C HIS A 58 29.53 -9.77 -46.47
N HIS A 59 30.29 -8.68 -46.55
CA HIS A 59 30.26 -7.75 -47.68
C HIS A 59 31.21 -8.21 -48.80
N PRO A 60 30.73 -8.57 -49.99
CA PRO A 60 31.59 -8.94 -51.11
C PRO A 60 32.52 -7.78 -51.49
N GLY A 61 33.83 -8.02 -51.50
CA GLY A 61 34.84 -7.05 -51.91
C GLY A 61 35.57 -6.31 -50.77
N ARG A 62 35.11 -6.40 -49.52
CA ARG A 62 35.92 -5.98 -48.36
C ARG A 62 36.79 -7.15 -47.91
N ARG A 63 38.08 -6.92 -47.64
CA ARG A 63 38.90 -7.91 -46.93
C ARG A 63 38.24 -8.19 -45.56
N PRO A 64 38.30 -9.41 -45.03
CA PRO A 64 37.81 -9.67 -43.68
C PRO A 64 38.66 -8.86 -42.69
N ASP A 65 38.09 -7.82 -42.09
CA ASP A 65 38.65 -7.26 -40.86
C ASP A 65 38.60 -8.37 -39.82
N SER A 66 39.78 -8.76 -39.33
CA SER A 66 40.00 -9.89 -38.43
C SER A 66 39.53 -9.65 -36.99
N ASP A 67 39.24 -8.39 -36.68
CA ASP A 67 39.23 -7.89 -35.32
C ASP A 67 37.87 -8.19 -34.68
N GLU A 68 37.81 -9.30 -33.93
CA GLU A 68 36.66 -9.60 -33.09
C GLU A 68 36.59 -8.58 -31.95
N THR A 69 35.75 -7.56 -32.11
CA THR A 69 35.44 -6.56 -31.09
C THR A 69 34.26 -7.03 -30.24
N ILE A 70 34.54 -7.50 -29.02
CA ILE A 70 33.50 -7.84 -28.03
C ILE A 70 33.25 -6.62 -27.15
N HIS A 71 32.00 -6.18 -27.06
CA HIS A 71 31.61 -5.11 -26.15
C HIS A 71 30.91 -5.69 -24.94
N LYS A 72 31.53 -5.60 -23.76
CA LYS A 72 30.89 -5.95 -22.49
C LYS A 72 30.51 -4.67 -21.74
N THR A 73 29.29 -4.60 -21.25
CA THR A 73 28.80 -3.50 -20.40
C THR A 73 28.34 -4.06 -19.07
N ASN A 74 28.97 -3.61 -18.00
CA ASN A 74 28.66 -3.95 -16.62
C ASN A 74 28.06 -2.72 -15.91
N PHE A 75 27.05 -2.96 -15.07
CA PHE A 75 26.42 -1.94 -14.24
C PHE A 75 26.94 -2.06 -12.80
N GLY A 76 27.25 -0.92 -12.19
CA GLY A 76 27.62 -0.82 -10.79
C GLY A 76 26.59 -0.02 -9.99
N TRP A 77 27.07 0.62 -8.93
CA TRP A 77 26.24 1.33 -7.96
C TRP A 77 25.29 2.37 -8.58
N ILE A 78 24.07 2.41 -8.03
CA ILE A 78 23.09 3.47 -8.28
C ILE A 78 23.36 4.69 -7.38
N TYR A 79 23.05 5.87 -7.89
CA TYR A 79 23.14 7.13 -7.15
C TYR A 79 21.87 7.95 -7.38
N LEU A 80 21.04 8.07 -6.34
CA LEU A 80 19.84 8.91 -6.37
C LEU A 80 20.15 10.28 -5.74
N ARG A 81 19.72 11.38 -6.38
CA ARG A 81 19.79 12.73 -5.81
C ARG A 81 18.48 13.11 -5.13
N LYS A 82 18.47 14.20 -4.35
CA LYS A 82 17.21 14.79 -3.87
C LYS A 82 16.41 15.42 -5.02
N PRO A 83 15.06 15.54 -4.90
CA PRO A 83 14.20 16.11 -5.93
C PRO A 83 14.62 17.51 -6.41
N MET A 84 14.76 17.64 -7.74
CA MET A 84 15.22 18.85 -8.40
C MET A 84 14.56 19.01 -9.78
N VAL A 85 14.28 20.26 -10.15
CA VAL A 85 13.69 20.62 -11.45
C VAL A 85 14.72 21.41 -12.26
N THR A 86 14.88 21.05 -13.53
CA THR A 86 15.67 21.83 -14.49
C THR A 86 14.68 22.72 -15.23
N GLU A 87 14.85 24.03 -15.10
CA GLU A 87 14.01 25.02 -15.77
C GLU A 87 14.38 25.13 -17.26
N SER A 88 13.58 25.87 -18.04
CA SER A 88 13.85 26.15 -19.47
C SER A 88 15.25 26.70 -19.73
N ASP A 89 15.78 27.43 -18.76
CA ASP A 89 17.01 28.20 -18.86
C ASP A 89 18.25 27.34 -18.55
N GLY A 90 18.05 26.04 -18.28
CA GLY A 90 19.09 25.07 -17.94
C GLY A 90 19.52 25.07 -16.47
N GLU A 91 19.15 26.09 -15.70
CA GLU A 91 19.37 26.10 -14.26
C GLU A 91 18.56 24.98 -13.58
N THR A 92 19.18 24.28 -12.63
CA THR A 92 18.52 23.18 -11.91
C THR A 92 18.37 23.51 -10.43
N THR A 93 17.13 23.73 -10.00
CA THR A 93 16.76 24.19 -8.66
C THR A 93 16.18 23.04 -7.82
N LYS A 94 16.20 23.18 -6.48
CA LYS A 94 15.57 22.20 -5.58
C LYS A 94 14.04 22.29 -5.71
N LEU A 95 13.39 21.17 -5.98
CA LEU A 95 11.94 21.12 -6.09
C LEU A 95 11.32 20.91 -4.70
N PHE A 96 10.38 21.77 -4.31
CA PHE A 96 9.57 21.62 -3.09
C PHE A 96 8.15 21.14 -3.43
N PRO A 97 7.46 20.38 -2.55
CA PRO A 97 6.18 19.76 -2.87
C PRO A 97 5.08 20.78 -3.25
N LYS A 98 4.94 21.89 -2.51
CA LYS A 98 4.08 23.04 -2.86
C LYS A 98 4.30 23.54 -4.29
N ALA A 99 5.55 23.71 -4.71
CA ALA A 99 5.87 24.13 -6.08
C ALA A 99 5.51 23.04 -7.11
N ALA A 100 5.68 21.76 -6.78
CA ALA A 100 5.28 20.67 -7.65
C ALA A 100 3.75 20.60 -7.84
N ARG A 101 2.97 20.78 -6.76
CA ARG A 101 1.50 20.87 -6.79
C ARG A 101 1.04 22.06 -7.67
N LEU A 102 1.51 23.27 -7.38
CA LEU A 102 1.06 24.51 -8.05
C LEU A 102 1.49 24.64 -9.53
N ARG A 103 2.54 23.93 -9.96
CA ARG A 103 3.06 23.97 -11.33
C ARG A 103 2.75 22.72 -12.16
N ASN A 104 1.91 21.83 -11.65
CA ASN A 104 1.60 20.53 -12.27
C ASN A 104 2.84 19.69 -12.63
N LEU A 105 3.88 19.73 -11.80
CA LEU A 105 5.11 18.96 -11.97
C LEU A 105 5.03 17.62 -11.24
N THR A 106 5.85 16.64 -11.68
CA THR A 106 6.06 15.38 -10.95
C THR A 106 7.23 15.53 -9.97
N TYR A 107 6.97 15.32 -8.69
CA TYR A 107 7.97 15.42 -7.62
C TYR A 107 8.92 14.22 -7.69
N SER A 108 10.05 14.42 -8.35
CA SER A 108 10.95 13.33 -8.75
C SER A 108 12.43 13.71 -8.62
N ALA A 109 13.24 12.69 -8.42
CA ALA A 109 14.69 12.73 -8.24
C ALA A 109 15.41 12.13 -9.45
N PRO A 110 16.50 12.73 -9.96
CA PRO A 110 17.29 12.13 -11.01
C PRO A 110 18.15 10.98 -10.46
N LEU A 111 18.05 9.83 -11.13
CA LEU A 111 18.82 8.61 -10.90
C LEU A 111 20.02 8.57 -11.85
N PHE A 112 21.19 8.23 -11.29
CA PHE A 112 22.41 7.98 -12.04
C PHE A 112 22.89 6.56 -11.74
N VAL A 113 23.53 5.92 -12.72
CA VAL A 113 24.11 4.57 -12.57
C VAL A 113 25.57 4.61 -12.98
N GLY A 114 26.44 3.92 -12.23
CA GLY A 114 27.81 3.66 -12.65
C GLY A 114 27.83 2.61 -13.76
N VAL A 115 28.44 2.92 -14.91
CA VAL A 115 28.53 1.99 -16.04
C VAL A 115 29.99 1.77 -16.39
N THR A 116 30.45 0.53 -16.40
CA THR A 116 31.78 0.19 -16.92
C THR A 116 31.66 -0.50 -18.27
N LYS A 117 32.40 0.00 -19.26
CA LYS A 117 32.44 -0.53 -20.62
C LYS A 117 33.80 -1.15 -20.87
N ILE A 118 33.83 -2.43 -21.22
CA ILE A 118 35.04 -3.18 -21.54
C ILE A 118 34.97 -3.54 -23.02
N ILE A 119 35.89 -2.98 -23.81
CA ILE A 119 36.01 -3.27 -25.24
C ILE A 119 37.18 -4.23 -25.41
N ILE A 120 36.88 -5.48 -25.72
CA ILE A 120 37.90 -6.52 -25.94
C ILE A 120 38.10 -6.65 -27.45
N LYS A 121 39.29 -6.30 -27.94
CA LYS A 121 39.70 -6.53 -29.33
C LYS A 121 40.64 -7.73 -29.36
N LYS A 122 40.30 -8.75 -30.15
CA LYS A 122 41.25 -9.83 -30.47
C LYS A 122 42.01 -9.48 -31.76
N GLY A 123 43.33 -9.35 -31.67
CA GLY A 123 44.20 -9.24 -32.84
C GLY A 123 44.47 -10.60 -33.49
N GLN A 124 45.14 -10.59 -34.65
CA GLN A 124 45.48 -11.80 -35.41
C GLN A 124 46.44 -12.74 -34.66
N ASP A 125 47.31 -12.19 -33.81
CA ASP A 125 48.34 -12.94 -33.05
C ASP A 125 47.88 -13.40 -31.65
N CYS A 126 46.57 -13.54 -31.43
CA CYS A 126 45.95 -13.82 -30.13
C CYS A 126 46.17 -12.78 -29.02
N GLU A 127 46.77 -11.62 -29.31
CA GLU A 127 46.81 -10.50 -28.36
C GLU A 127 45.39 -9.96 -28.10
N VAL A 128 45.03 -9.90 -26.82
CA VAL A 128 43.72 -9.45 -26.33
C VAL A 128 43.86 -8.05 -25.74
N VAL A 129 43.55 -7.02 -26.53
CA VAL A 129 43.56 -5.63 -26.07
C VAL A 129 42.20 -5.32 -25.42
N ALA A 130 42.17 -5.28 -24.10
CA ALA A 130 40.99 -4.89 -23.32
C ALA A 130 41.05 -3.39 -22.95
N GLU A 131 40.24 -2.57 -23.59
CA GLU A 131 40.09 -1.15 -23.26
C GLU A 131 38.90 -0.96 -22.30
N THR A 132 39.18 -0.67 -21.02
CA THR A 132 38.17 -0.42 -20.00
C THR A 132 37.91 1.08 -19.84
N ARG A 133 36.65 1.50 -20.03
CA ARG A 133 36.17 2.88 -19.80
C ARG A 133 35.10 2.88 -18.72
N ALA A 134 35.41 3.45 -17.56
CA ALA A 134 34.45 3.63 -16.46
C ALA A 134 33.72 4.98 -16.58
N LEU A 135 32.39 4.94 -16.52
CA LEU A 135 31.50 6.10 -16.50
C LEU A 135 30.76 6.12 -15.16
N PRO A 136 31.28 6.80 -14.12
CA PRO A 136 30.79 6.64 -12.74
C PRO A 136 29.40 7.22 -12.48
N ARG A 137 28.89 8.09 -13.35
CA ARG A 137 27.56 8.73 -13.21
C ARG A 137 26.93 8.97 -14.58
N VAL A 138 26.32 7.92 -15.15
CA VAL A 138 25.44 8.06 -16.31
C VAL A 138 24.05 8.44 -15.81
N PHE A 139 23.46 9.53 -16.30
CA PHE A 139 22.05 9.85 -16.02
C PHE A 139 21.16 8.83 -16.72
N THR A 140 20.25 8.21 -15.99
CA THR A 140 19.31 7.21 -16.53
C THR A 140 17.93 7.80 -16.68
N GLU A 141 17.26 8.08 -15.56
CA GLU A 141 15.85 8.50 -15.53
C GLU A 141 15.50 9.29 -14.26
N LYS A 142 14.26 9.79 -14.15
CA LYS A 142 13.73 10.39 -12.92
C LYS A 142 12.79 9.44 -12.16
N VAL A 143 13.07 9.23 -10.87
CA VAL A 143 12.26 8.40 -9.95
C VAL A 143 11.32 9.31 -9.12
N PRO A 144 10.00 9.09 -9.12
CA PRO A 144 9.07 9.80 -8.22
C PRO A 144 9.39 9.53 -6.75
N ILE A 145 9.44 10.57 -5.92
CA ILE A 145 9.80 10.45 -4.50
C ILE A 145 8.56 10.58 -3.63
N MET A 146 8.39 9.65 -2.69
CA MET A 146 7.33 9.74 -1.69
C MET A 146 7.64 10.90 -0.74
N LEU A 147 6.63 11.73 -0.45
CA LEU A 147 6.82 12.85 0.47
C LEU A 147 7.16 12.36 1.90
N ARG A 148 8.01 13.10 2.63
CA ARG A 148 8.63 12.74 3.93
C ARG A 148 9.50 11.46 3.98
N SER A 149 9.70 10.73 2.87
CA SER A 149 10.75 9.68 2.78
C SER A 149 12.16 10.24 3.01
N SER A 150 13.14 9.37 3.29
CA SER A 150 14.56 9.75 3.49
C SER A 150 15.14 10.63 2.38
N TYR A 151 14.77 10.37 1.12
CA TYR A 151 15.21 11.11 -0.06
C TYR A 151 14.43 12.41 -0.34
N CYS A 152 13.37 12.69 0.43
CA CYS A 152 12.57 13.91 0.30
C CYS A 152 13.35 15.17 0.75
N ASN A 153 12.97 16.33 0.20
CA ASN A 153 13.45 17.63 0.69
C ASN A 153 12.78 18.05 2.02
N LEU A 154 11.67 17.40 2.42
CA LEU A 154 10.98 17.62 3.71
C LEU A 154 11.41 16.64 4.83
N TYR A 155 12.40 15.79 4.57
CA TYR A 155 12.90 14.84 5.57
C TYR A 155 13.54 15.58 6.75
N GLN A 156 13.17 15.20 7.98
CA GLN A 156 13.63 15.81 9.24
C GLN A 156 13.45 17.35 9.35
N SER A 157 12.59 17.96 8.53
CA SER A 157 12.25 19.39 8.66
C SER A 157 11.39 19.62 9.91
N SER A 158 11.68 20.68 10.68
CA SER A 158 10.90 21.03 11.86
C SER A 158 9.52 21.59 11.47
N GLU A 159 8.58 21.62 12.43
CA GLU A 159 7.25 22.21 12.20
C GLU A 159 7.31 23.68 11.75
N LYS A 160 8.33 24.42 12.21
CA LYS A 160 8.58 25.81 11.81
C LYS A 160 9.01 25.87 10.34
N ASP A 161 10.03 25.09 9.95
CA ASP A 161 10.53 25.04 8.57
C ASP A 161 9.42 24.62 7.59
N LEU A 162 8.59 23.64 7.97
CA LEU A 162 7.43 23.22 7.19
C LEU A 162 6.43 24.37 6.98
N THR A 163 6.17 25.15 8.04
CA THR A 163 5.27 26.31 7.99
C THR A 163 5.85 27.43 7.11
N GLU A 164 7.15 27.70 7.19
CA GLU A 164 7.85 28.69 6.34
C GLU A 164 7.85 28.29 4.86
N LEU A 165 8.02 26.99 4.56
CA LEU A 165 7.86 26.43 3.21
C LEU A 165 6.40 26.44 2.72
N GLY A 166 5.44 26.70 3.61
CA GLY A 166 4.01 26.68 3.33
C GLY A 166 3.42 25.27 3.18
N GLU A 167 4.05 24.26 3.79
CA GLU A 167 3.51 22.92 4.00
C GLU A 167 2.79 22.83 5.36
N CYS A 168 2.04 21.75 5.61
CA CYS A 168 1.31 21.55 6.86
C CYS A 168 2.03 20.56 7.77
N PRO A 169 2.36 20.89 9.04
CA PRO A 169 2.96 19.96 9.99
C PRO A 169 2.14 18.68 10.21
N TYR A 170 0.80 18.84 10.29
CA TYR A 170 -0.18 17.77 10.52
C TYR A 170 -0.55 16.94 9.29
N ASP A 171 0.04 17.22 8.11
CA ASP A 171 -0.12 16.30 6.97
C ASP A 171 0.53 14.96 7.36
N GLN A 172 -0.19 13.86 7.10
CA GLN A 172 0.26 12.49 7.38
C GLN A 172 1.20 11.97 6.28
N VAL A 173 1.17 12.62 5.10
CA VAL A 173 2.12 12.38 4.02
C VAL A 173 2.05 10.92 3.51
N GLY A 174 3.14 10.28 3.07
CA GLY A 174 3.11 8.92 2.50
C GLY A 174 2.46 8.80 1.11
N TYR A 175 2.47 9.89 0.33
CA TYR A 175 1.95 9.94 -1.04
C TYR A 175 2.96 10.56 -2.02
N PHE A 176 2.69 10.39 -3.31
CA PHE A 176 3.48 10.94 -4.43
C PHE A 176 2.74 12.12 -5.05
N ILE A 177 3.48 13.11 -5.56
CA ILE A 177 2.92 14.15 -6.45
C ILE A 177 3.34 13.83 -7.88
N ILE A 178 2.36 13.53 -8.74
CA ILE A 178 2.56 13.21 -10.15
C ILE A 178 1.69 14.17 -10.97
N ASN A 179 2.36 15.00 -11.78
CA ASN A 179 1.78 16.07 -12.58
C ASN A 179 0.82 16.95 -11.74
N GLY A 180 1.33 17.48 -10.61
CA GLY A 180 0.55 18.26 -9.63
C GLY A 180 -0.40 17.46 -8.74
N SER A 181 -0.94 16.34 -9.25
CA SER A 181 -1.93 15.53 -8.56
C SER A 181 -1.33 14.56 -7.54
N GLU A 182 -1.97 14.44 -6.38
CA GLU A 182 -1.55 13.55 -5.29
C GLU A 182 -2.02 12.10 -5.56
N LYS A 183 -1.13 11.12 -5.34
CA LYS A 183 -1.34 9.69 -5.59
C LYS A 183 -0.85 8.84 -4.41
N VAL A 184 -1.72 7.98 -3.90
CA VAL A 184 -1.42 6.99 -2.86
C VAL A 184 -1.38 5.60 -3.49
N LEU A 185 -0.40 4.77 -3.09
CA LEU A 185 -0.37 3.35 -3.44
C LEU A 185 -1.13 2.54 -2.39
N ILE A 186 -2.16 1.81 -2.84
CA ILE A 186 -2.97 0.95 -1.98
C ILE A 186 -2.32 -0.43 -1.92
N ALA A 187 -2.08 -0.93 -0.71
CA ALA A 187 -1.53 -2.27 -0.48
C ALA A 187 -2.43 -3.36 -1.07
N GLN A 188 -1.83 -4.39 -1.68
CA GLN A 188 -2.54 -5.50 -2.31
C GLN A 188 -2.35 -6.80 -1.52
N GLU A 189 -3.43 -7.31 -0.94
CA GLU A 189 -3.45 -8.62 -0.29
C GLU A 189 -3.22 -9.75 -1.32
N LYS A 190 -2.26 -10.63 -1.03
CA LYS A 190 -1.92 -11.80 -1.85
C LYS A 190 -1.70 -13.00 -0.93
N MET A 191 -1.87 -14.21 -1.47
CA MET A 191 -1.48 -15.45 -0.77
C MET A 191 0.02 -15.43 -0.52
N SER A 192 0.45 -15.84 0.68
CA SER A 192 1.86 -16.02 1.02
C SER A 192 2.52 -17.04 0.07
N THR A 193 3.82 -16.87 -0.14
CA THR A 193 4.61 -17.74 -1.02
C THR A 193 5.55 -18.63 -0.21
N ASN A 194 6.11 -19.64 -0.85
CA ASN A 194 6.94 -20.70 -0.27
C ASN A 194 6.26 -21.55 0.82
N LEU A 195 4.94 -21.42 1.00
CA LEU A 195 4.11 -22.27 1.87
C LEU A 195 3.34 -23.34 1.08
N VAL A 196 3.05 -24.46 1.75
CA VAL A 196 2.32 -25.61 1.19
C VAL A 196 0.85 -25.57 1.62
N TYR A 197 -0.05 -25.31 0.68
CA TYR A 197 -1.49 -25.23 0.94
C TYR A 197 -2.21 -26.52 0.53
N ILE A 198 -2.73 -27.26 1.50
CA ILE A 198 -3.50 -28.49 1.24
C ILE A 198 -5.01 -28.18 1.27
N SER A 199 -5.69 -28.37 0.13
CA SER A 199 -7.13 -28.15 -0.02
C SER A 199 -7.88 -29.43 -0.39
N LYS A 200 -8.91 -29.78 0.38
CA LYS A 200 -9.88 -30.81 0.01
C LYS A 200 -10.88 -30.22 -0.99
N LYS A 201 -11.00 -30.82 -2.16
CA LYS A 201 -11.97 -30.36 -3.18
C LYS A 201 -13.32 -31.04 -2.96
N LYS A 202 -14.41 -30.31 -3.23
CA LYS A 202 -15.77 -30.87 -3.21
C LYS A 202 -15.99 -31.71 -4.48
N GLN A 203 -16.75 -32.79 -4.37
CA GLN A 203 -17.25 -33.54 -5.53
C GLN A 203 -18.13 -32.61 -6.40
N PRO A 204 -18.15 -32.79 -7.74
CA PRO A 204 -17.67 -33.93 -8.53
C PRO A 204 -16.22 -33.82 -9.05
N ASN A 205 -15.32 -33.09 -8.37
CA ASN A 205 -13.95 -32.92 -8.85
C ASN A 205 -13.18 -34.26 -8.95
N LYS A 206 -12.41 -34.43 -10.04
CA LYS A 206 -11.51 -35.57 -10.33
C LYS A 206 -10.48 -35.82 -9.21
N TYR A 207 -10.09 -34.78 -8.49
CA TYR A 207 -9.13 -34.86 -7.38
C TYR A 207 -9.84 -34.69 -6.03
N ALA A 208 -9.50 -35.54 -5.07
CA ALA A 208 -10.02 -35.45 -3.70
C ALA A 208 -9.29 -34.35 -2.92
N ASN A 209 -7.96 -34.39 -2.92
CA ASN A 209 -7.09 -33.42 -2.27
C ASN A 209 -6.11 -32.84 -3.28
N VAL A 210 -5.83 -31.53 -3.15
CA VAL A 210 -4.84 -30.79 -3.94
C VAL A 210 -3.97 -30.01 -2.99
N ALA A 211 -2.68 -30.35 -2.95
CA ALA A 211 -1.64 -29.50 -2.43
C ALA A 211 -1.18 -28.53 -3.52
N GLU A 212 -1.06 -27.25 -3.18
CA GLU A 212 -0.56 -26.16 -4.04
C GLU A 212 0.62 -25.49 -3.33
N VAL A 213 1.69 -25.22 -4.07
CA VAL A 213 2.87 -24.49 -3.60
C VAL A 213 3.13 -23.34 -4.57
N LEU A 214 3.27 -22.14 -4.02
CA LEU A 214 3.54 -20.90 -4.76
C LEU A 214 5.01 -20.52 -4.54
N LEU A 215 5.89 -20.81 -5.48
CA LEU A 215 7.34 -20.67 -5.33
C LEU A 215 7.83 -19.30 -5.81
N ILE A 216 8.59 -18.60 -4.97
CA ILE A 216 9.40 -17.42 -5.31
C ILE A 216 10.83 -17.66 -4.83
N ALA A 217 11.81 -17.33 -5.68
CA ALA A 217 13.22 -17.24 -5.29
C ALA A 217 13.51 -15.83 -4.75
N GLU A 218 14.09 -15.72 -3.56
CA GLU A 218 14.22 -14.44 -2.83
C GLU A 218 15.11 -13.41 -3.54
N LYS A 219 16.16 -13.87 -4.25
CA LYS A 219 17.17 -13.03 -4.90
C LYS A 219 17.01 -12.95 -6.43
N GLN A 220 15.79 -13.19 -6.92
CA GLN A 220 15.51 -13.16 -8.37
C GLN A 220 14.11 -12.61 -8.62
N ASN A 221 14.00 -11.54 -9.41
CA ASN A 221 12.76 -10.96 -9.90
C ASN A 221 12.08 -11.85 -10.97
N ARG A 222 11.78 -13.09 -10.60
CA ARG A 222 11.08 -14.09 -11.43
C ARG A 222 9.61 -14.20 -11.03
N PRO A 223 8.70 -14.46 -11.99
CA PRO A 223 7.30 -14.65 -11.68
C PRO A 223 7.05 -15.90 -10.83
N VAL A 224 6.03 -15.83 -9.97
CA VAL A 224 5.65 -16.92 -9.05
C VAL A 224 5.39 -18.23 -9.81
N SER A 225 6.21 -19.24 -9.53
CA SER A 225 6.09 -20.56 -10.13
C SER A 225 5.15 -21.43 -9.32
N ARG A 226 4.11 -22.00 -9.94
CA ARG A 226 3.10 -22.79 -9.23
C ARG A 226 3.30 -24.28 -9.46
N MET A 227 3.40 -25.03 -8.37
CA MET A 227 3.43 -26.49 -8.39
C MET A 227 2.18 -27.04 -7.72
N PHE A 228 1.62 -28.10 -8.30
CA PHE A 228 0.49 -28.83 -7.72
C PHE A 228 0.87 -30.28 -7.47
N VAL A 229 0.47 -30.83 -6.33
CA VAL A 229 0.47 -32.28 -6.07
C VAL A 229 -0.97 -32.69 -5.75
N ARG A 230 -1.52 -33.60 -6.56
CA ARG A 230 -2.94 -33.92 -6.58
C ARG A 230 -3.17 -35.41 -6.31
N LEU A 231 -4.06 -35.69 -5.37
CA LEU A 231 -4.56 -37.03 -5.08
C LEU A 231 -5.83 -37.26 -5.90
N LEU A 232 -5.80 -38.25 -6.80
CA LEU A 232 -6.98 -38.64 -7.57
C LEU A 232 -8.07 -39.19 -6.63
N SER A 233 -9.30 -38.73 -6.83
CA SER A 233 -10.46 -39.26 -6.12
C SER A 233 -10.68 -40.72 -6.49
N HIS A 234 -11.32 -41.49 -5.60
CA HIS A 234 -11.87 -42.78 -5.97
C HIS A 234 -12.84 -42.60 -7.14
N ALA A 235 -12.48 -43.16 -8.29
CA ALA A 235 -13.42 -43.39 -9.37
C ALA A 235 -14.20 -44.67 -9.06
N SER A 236 -15.52 -44.59 -9.18
CA SER A 236 -16.42 -45.74 -9.24
C SER A 236 -16.31 -46.37 -10.63
N ALA A 237 -15.17 -47.04 -10.91
CA ALA A 237 -15.00 -47.87 -12.08
C ALA A 237 -15.45 -49.30 -11.73
N GLU A 238 -16.52 -49.77 -12.36
CA GLU A 238 -16.98 -51.16 -12.20
C GLU A 238 -15.87 -52.13 -12.63
N GLY A 239 -15.52 -53.08 -11.75
CA GLY A 239 -14.59 -54.18 -12.06
C GLY A 239 -13.09 -53.91 -11.94
N GLY A 240 -12.64 -52.70 -11.59
CA GLY A 240 -11.21 -52.37 -11.43
C GLY A 240 -10.85 -51.89 -10.02
N SER A 241 -9.76 -52.38 -9.43
CA SER A 241 -9.30 -51.93 -8.10
C SER A 241 -9.24 -50.40 -8.03
N SER A 242 -9.97 -49.79 -7.09
CA SER A 242 -10.07 -48.33 -6.96
C SER A 242 -8.77 -47.73 -6.42
N ARG A 243 -7.79 -47.56 -7.32
CA ARG A 243 -6.44 -47.08 -7.01
C ARG A 243 -6.42 -45.56 -7.00
N GLN A 244 -6.16 -44.99 -5.82
CA GLN A 244 -5.74 -43.61 -5.71
C GLN A 244 -4.31 -43.48 -6.27
N TYR A 245 -4.07 -42.45 -7.08
CA TYR A 245 -2.73 -42.13 -7.58
C TYR A 245 -2.40 -40.67 -7.26
N ILE A 246 -1.14 -40.42 -6.88
CA ILE A 246 -0.59 -39.08 -6.69
C ILE A 246 0.09 -38.64 -7.98
N ARG A 247 -0.34 -37.50 -8.51
CA ARG A 247 0.25 -36.86 -9.70
C ARG A 247 0.63 -35.43 -9.39
N ALA A 248 1.73 -34.95 -9.95
CA ALA A 248 2.14 -33.57 -9.85
C ALA A 248 2.02 -32.84 -11.20
N THR A 249 1.81 -31.54 -11.13
CA THR A 249 1.94 -30.60 -12.25
C THR A 249 3.10 -29.66 -11.92
N LEU A 250 4.15 -29.73 -12.74
CA LEU A 250 5.34 -28.88 -12.62
C LEU A 250 5.18 -27.63 -13.50
N PRO A 251 5.85 -26.50 -13.16
CA PRO A 251 5.90 -25.33 -14.03
C PRO A 251 6.35 -25.69 -15.45
N HIS A 252 5.77 -25.02 -16.45
CA HIS A 252 6.06 -25.18 -17.89
C HIS A 252 5.77 -26.56 -18.51
N ILE A 253 5.38 -27.59 -17.73
CA ILE A 253 5.03 -28.92 -18.24
C ILE A 253 3.51 -29.05 -18.45
N ARG A 254 3.10 -29.41 -19.68
CA ARG A 254 1.67 -29.56 -20.05
C ARG A 254 0.99 -30.81 -19.47
N GLY A 255 1.76 -31.87 -19.20
CA GLY A 255 1.25 -33.16 -18.70
C GLY A 255 1.35 -33.32 -17.18
N GLU A 256 0.45 -34.12 -16.60
CA GLU A 256 0.57 -34.53 -15.19
C GLU A 256 1.51 -35.73 -15.06
N ILE A 257 2.52 -35.62 -14.19
CA ILE A 257 3.56 -36.65 -13.99
C ILE A 257 3.28 -37.40 -12.67
N PRO A 258 3.24 -38.74 -12.64
CA PRO A 258 3.22 -39.52 -11.40
C PRO A 258 4.42 -39.21 -10.51
N ILE A 259 4.20 -38.99 -9.20
CA ILE A 259 5.22 -38.47 -8.29
C ILE A 259 6.51 -39.32 -8.24
N ILE A 260 6.40 -40.64 -8.39
CA ILE A 260 7.53 -41.58 -8.40
C ILE A 260 8.50 -41.32 -9.58
N ILE A 261 7.99 -40.85 -10.73
CA ILE A 261 8.84 -40.52 -11.89
C ILE A 261 9.67 -39.26 -11.59
N ILE A 262 9.12 -38.31 -10.82
CA ILE A 262 9.84 -37.10 -10.41
C ILE A 262 10.98 -37.46 -9.46
N PHE A 263 10.74 -38.28 -8.44
CA PHE A 263 11.81 -38.77 -7.54
C PHE A 263 12.93 -39.49 -8.30
N ARG A 264 12.58 -40.31 -9.31
CA ARG A 264 13.58 -40.97 -10.18
C ARG A 264 14.35 -39.98 -11.06
N ALA A 265 13.71 -38.92 -11.54
CA ALA A 265 14.37 -37.86 -12.30
C ALA A 265 15.28 -36.97 -11.45
N VAL A 266 14.99 -36.81 -10.15
CA VAL A 266 15.85 -36.11 -9.18
C VAL A 266 17.10 -36.93 -8.81
N GLY A 267 17.04 -38.26 -8.98
CA GLY A 267 18.20 -39.16 -8.76
C GLY A 267 17.92 -40.36 -7.85
N PHE A 268 16.74 -40.45 -7.23
CA PHE A 268 16.40 -41.57 -6.35
C PHE A 268 15.97 -42.80 -7.15
N ILE A 269 16.90 -43.73 -7.39
CA ILE A 269 16.67 -44.96 -8.16
C ILE A 269 15.96 -46.03 -7.31
N ALA A 270 16.38 -46.19 -6.05
CA ALA A 270 15.88 -47.22 -5.15
C ALA A 270 14.52 -46.83 -4.53
N ASN A 271 13.52 -47.71 -4.68
CA ASN A 271 12.17 -47.48 -4.15
C ASN A 271 12.16 -47.33 -2.62
N LYS A 272 13.09 -47.97 -1.91
CA LYS A 272 13.26 -47.85 -0.45
C LYS A 272 13.53 -46.40 -0.06
N ASN A 273 14.54 -45.77 -0.67
CA ASN A 273 14.91 -44.38 -0.39
C ASN A 273 13.75 -43.41 -0.69
N ILE A 274 12.98 -43.63 -1.78
CA ILE A 274 11.79 -42.83 -2.10
C ILE A 274 10.73 -42.97 -0.99
N LEU A 275 10.52 -44.18 -0.47
CA LEU A 275 9.55 -44.42 0.61
C LEU A 275 10.02 -43.79 1.92
N GLU A 276 11.30 -43.88 2.27
CA GLU A 276 11.87 -43.29 3.49
C GLU A 276 11.78 -41.75 3.49
N LEU A 277 11.92 -41.11 2.33
CA LEU A 277 11.72 -39.65 2.18
C LEU A 277 10.26 -39.20 2.36
N ILE A 278 9.29 -40.03 1.98
CA ILE A 278 7.85 -39.70 2.07
C ILE A 278 7.26 -40.12 3.42
N PHE A 279 7.66 -41.28 3.92
CA PHE A 279 7.11 -41.96 5.09
C PHE A 279 8.20 -42.20 6.13
N TYR A 280 8.59 -41.13 6.81
CA TYR A 280 9.44 -41.19 8.00
C TYR A 280 8.63 -41.47 9.29
N GLU A 281 7.29 -41.42 9.27
CA GLU A 281 6.46 -41.74 10.44
C GLU A 281 5.20 -42.54 10.08
N ALA A 282 4.81 -43.48 10.95
CA ALA A 282 3.66 -44.38 10.74
C ALA A 282 2.42 -44.02 11.59
N LYS A 283 2.42 -42.87 12.29
CA LYS A 283 1.32 -42.42 13.15
C LYS A 283 0.68 -41.14 12.60
N LEU A 284 -0.54 -41.27 12.09
CA LEU A 284 -1.36 -40.13 11.68
C LEU A 284 -2.08 -39.52 12.89
N SER A 285 -1.62 -38.37 13.36
CA SER A 285 -2.46 -37.46 14.15
C SER A 285 -3.46 -36.75 13.23
N HIS A 286 -4.74 -36.75 13.58
CA HIS A 286 -5.78 -36.06 12.80
C HIS A 286 -5.63 -34.53 12.88
N GLY A 287 -5.07 -33.91 11.83
CA GLY A 287 -5.00 -32.47 11.71
C GLY A 287 -6.37 -31.81 11.50
N SER A 288 -6.66 -30.76 12.27
CA SER A 288 -7.88 -29.96 12.15
C SER A 288 -7.95 -29.20 10.81
N GLN A 289 -9.13 -29.23 10.17
CA GLN A 289 -9.36 -28.60 8.87
C GLN A 289 -9.86 -27.16 9.02
N ARG A 290 -9.19 -26.19 8.40
CA ARG A 290 -9.75 -24.85 8.15
C ARG A 290 -10.48 -24.83 6.80
N LEU A 291 -11.74 -24.41 6.80
CA LEU A 291 -12.47 -24.03 5.58
C LEU A 291 -12.31 -22.52 5.33
N ALA A 292 -11.69 -22.15 4.21
CA ALA A 292 -11.80 -20.79 3.70
C ALA A 292 -13.22 -20.53 3.16
N LYS A 293 -13.89 -19.49 3.67
CA LYS A 293 -15.14 -18.92 3.13
C LYS A 293 -14.95 -17.42 2.88
N PRO A 294 -15.25 -16.89 1.68
CA PRO A 294 -15.39 -15.45 1.46
C PRO A 294 -16.84 -14.99 1.66
N PRO A 295 -17.13 -13.68 1.79
CA PRO A 295 -16.30 -12.60 2.34
C PRO A 295 -16.77 -12.33 3.77
N GLN A 296 -16.37 -13.18 4.72
CA GLN A 296 -16.69 -13.01 6.15
C GLN A 296 -15.43 -12.55 6.89
N GLN A 297 -15.61 -11.87 8.03
CA GLN A 297 -14.48 -11.54 8.88
C GLN A 297 -13.89 -12.83 9.46
N HIS A 298 -12.60 -13.03 9.22
CA HIS A 298 -11.82 -14.11 9.79
C HIS A 298 -11.34 -13.72 11.19
N CYS A 299 -11.12 -14.70 12.08
CA CYS A 299 -10.63 -14.43 13.43
C CYS A 299 -9.23 -13.77 13.43
N SER A 300 -8.33 -14.18 12.53
CA SER A 300 -6.99 -13.58 12.37
C SER A 300 -6.99 -12.15 11.81
N HIS A 301 -8.15 -11.51 11.65
CA HIS A 301 -8.24 -10.07 11.43
C HIS A 301 -8.18 -9.28 12.75
N TRP A 302 -8.33 -9.93 13.91
CA TRP A 302 -8.21 -9.29 15.22
C TRP A 302 -6.86 -8.59 15.36
N GLY A 303 -6.85 -7.36 15.89
CA GLY A 303 -5.64 -6.53 15.98
C GLY A 303 -5.06 -6.02 14.64
N MET A 304 -5.32 -6.69 13.51
CA MET A 304 -4.66 -6.44 12.21
C MET A 304 -5.52 -5.63 11.22
N ILE A 305 -6.82 -5.86 11.20
CA ILE A 305 -7.77 -5.22 10.27
C ILE A 305 -8.91 -4.63 11.10
N CYS A 306 -9.31 -3.40 10.81
CA CYS A 306 -10.45 -2.77 11.47
C CYS A 306 -11.75 -3.56 11.17
N PRO A 307 -12.44 -4.13 12.18
CA PRO A 307 -13.66 -4.91 11.95
C PRO A 307 -14.88 -4.04 11.63
N VAL A 308 -14.76 -2.72 11.68
CA VAL A 308 -15.86 -1.76 11.47
C VAL A 308 -15.70 -0.95 10.18
N GLU A 309 -14.47 -0.77 9.70
CA GLU A 309 -14.19 0.08 8.55
C GLU A 309 -14.07 -0.73 7.26
N THR A 310 -15.22 -0.99 6.65
CA THR A 310 -15.37 -1.52 5.29
C THR A 310 -16.37 -0.63 4.54
N PRO A 311 -16.17 -0.34 3.23
CA PRO A 311 -17.17 0.37 2.45
C PRO A 311 -18.46 -0.46 2.31
N LYS A 312 -19.59 0.23 2.18
CA LYS A 312 -20.90 -0.38 1.90
C LYS A 312 -21.01 -0.70 0.40
N GLY A 313 -21.84 -1.69 0.05
CA GLY A 313 -22.06 -2.10 -1.35
C GLY A 313 -21.07 -3.17 -1.84
N GLN A 314 -20.78 -3.19 -3.13
CA GLN A 314 -20.01 -4.26 -3.80
C GLN A 314 -18.58 -4.45 -3.25
N ALA A 315 -17.97 -3.40 -2.69
CA ALA A 315 -16.63 -3.45 -2.11
C ALA A 315 -16.58 -3.97 -0.66
N CYS A 316 -17.73 -4.33 -0.07
CA CYS A 316 -17.82 -4.79 1.31
C CYS A 316 -17.01 -6.07 1.55
N GLY A 317 -16.10 -6.03 2.53
CA GLY A 317 -15.18 -7.14 2.84
C GLY A 317 -14.02 -7.33 1.86
N LEU A 318 -13.99 -6.58 0.74
CA LEU A 318 -12.88 -6.57 -0.22
C LEU A 318 -11.89 -5.45 0.09
N VAL A 319 -12.39 -4.23 0.34
CA VAL A 319 -11.56 -3.11 0.78
C VAL A 319 -11.52 -3.09 2.30
N LYS A 320 -10.36 -3.49 2.84
CA LYS A 320 -10.06 -3.54 4.27
C LYS A 320 -9.24 -2.31 4.67
N ASN A 321 -9.32 -1.88 5.93
CA ASN A 321 -8.47 -0.83 6.48
C ASN A 321 -7.69 -1.40 7.67
N LEU A 322 -6.42 -1.04 7.80
CA LEU A 322 -5.56 -1.50 8.90
C LEU A 322 -6.05 -0.97 10.25
N ALA A 323 -5.78 -1.70 11.33
CA ALA A 323 -5.94 -1.14 12.68
C ALA A 323 -4.74 -0.24 13.05
N LEU A 324 -4.90 0.60 14.08
CA LEU A 324 -4.01 1.75 14.33
C LEU A 324 -2.56 1.39 14.69
N MET A 325 -2.33 0.27 15.39
CA MET A 325 -0.99 -0.16 15.84
C MET A 325 -0.39 -1.27 14.96
N VAL A 326 -0.91 -1.43 13.73
CA VAL A 326 -0.46 -2.49 12.83
C VAL A 326 0.82 -2.11 12.14
N HIS A 327 1.80 -2.99 12.23
CA HIS A 327 3.10 -2.84 11.60
C HIS A 327 3.26 -3.84 10.45
N ILE A 328 3.60 -3.36 9.26
CA ILE A 328 3.94 -4.21 8.11
C ILE A 328 5.46 -4.34 8.06
N THR A 329 5.97 -5.57 7.98
CA THR A 329 7.42 -5.84 7.87
C THR A 329 7.93 -5.52 6.47
N VAL A 330 9.14 -4.96 6.38
CA VAL A 330 9.80 -4.62 5.10
C VAL A 330 10.76 -5.71 4.58
N GLY A 331 10.89 -6.81 5.32
CA GLY A 331 11.84 -7.88 5.04
C GLY A 331 13.22 -7.64 5.68
N PHE A 332 14.03 -8.70 5.73
CA PHE A 332 15.44 -8.64 6.15
C PHE A 332 16.20 -9.80 5.50
N ALA A 333 17.51 -9.66 5.30
CA ALA A 333 18.33 -10.70 4.71
C ALA A 333 18.46 -11.91 5.66
N ALA A 334 17.93 -13.07 5.27
CA ALA A 334 17.97 -14.28 6.09
C ALA A 334 19.38 -14.82 6.39
N HIS A 335 20.42 -14.34 5.68
CA HIS A 335 21.79 -14.85 5.79
C HIS A 335 22.33 -14.86 7.23
N SER A 336 22.25 -13.75 7.96
CA SER A 336 22.75 -13.66 9.34
C SER A 336 21.92 -14.47 10.34
N LEU A 337 20.67 -14.81 9.99
CA LEU A 337 19.88 -15.76 10.77
C LEU A 337 20.32 -17.21 10.50
N LEU A 338 20.69 -17.54 9.25
CA LEU A 338 21.21 -18.86 8.90
C LEU A 338 22.57 -19.11 9.57
N GLU A 339 23.49 -18.14 9.52
CA GLU A 339 24.79 -18.19 10.21
C GLU A 339 24.60 -18.43 11.72
N LEU A 340 23.70 -17.68 12.37
CA LEU A 340 23.38 -17.85 13.78
C LEU A 340 22.77 -19.24 14.10
N LEU A 341 21.96 -19.80 13.19
CA LEU A 341 21.38 -21.13 13.38
C LEU A 341 22.45 -22.23 13.27
N GLU A 342 23.38 -22.10 12.32
CA GLU A 342 24.54 -22.98 12.19
C GLU A 342 25.43 -22.93 13.46
N GLU A 343 25.71 -21.74 14.01
CA GLU A 343 26.43 -21.58 15.29
C GLU A 343 25.70 -22.21 16.49
N LEU A 344 24.36 -22.20 16.48
CA LEU A 344 23.53 -22.79 17.53
C LEU A 344 23.36 -24.32 17.41
N GLY A 345 24.04 -24.97 16.45
CA GLY A 345 24.12 -26.43 16.34
C GLY A 345 22.97 -27.06 15.55
N THR A 346 22.36 -26.35 14.60
CA THR A 346 21.41 -26.97 13.66
C THR A 346 22.10 -27.88 12.65
N GLU A 347 21.54 -29.07 12.41
CA GLU A 347 22.05 -30.02 11.41
C GLU A 347 21.49 -29.69 10.01
N SER A 348 22.38 -29.42 9.06
CA SER A 348 22.12 -29.09 7.65
C SER A 348 21.32 -30.18 6.94
N PHE A 349 20.31 -29.82 6.13
CA PHE A 349 19.45 -30.80 5.43
C PHE A 349 20.19 -31.93 4.69
N GLU A 350 21.34 -31.62 4.07
CA GLU A 350 22.15 -32.58 3.30
C GLU A 350 22.88 -33.63 4.16
N GLU A 351 23.12 -33.34 5.44
CA GLU A 351 23.92 -34.18 6.35
C GLU A 351 23.06 -35.11 7.22
N ILE A 352 21.73 -34.94 7.20
CA ILE A 352 20.82 -35.62 8.14
C ILE A 352 20.60 -37.11 7.78
N PRO A 353 20.87 -38.04 8.69
CA PRO A 353 20.38 -39.41 8.56
C PRO A 353 18.87 -39.48 8.79
N LEU A 354 18.14 -40.08 7.83
CA LEU A 354 16.67 -40.19 7.80
C LEU A 354 16.02 -40.72 9.10
N ALA A 355 16.74 -41.49 9.91
CA ALA A 355 16.25 -42.01 11.19
C ALA A 355 16.10 -40.93 12.27
N VAL A 356 16.99 -39.95 12.32
CA VAL A 356 17.02 -38.90 13.37
C VAL A 356 15.89 -37.88 13.19
N ILE A 357 15.37 -37.75 11.97
CA ILE A 357 14.25 -36.86 11.61
C ILE A 357 12.99 -37.11 12.47
N GLN A 358 12.81 -38.32 12.99
CA GLN A 358 11.67 -38.69 13.84
C GLN A 358 11.70 -38.02 15.22
N GLU A 359 12.88 -37.89 15.82
CA GLU A 359 13.06 -37.38 17.19
C GLU A 359 13.41 -35.87 17.19
N SER A 360 13.87 -35.34 16.06
CA SER A 360 14.24 -33.94 15.88
C SER A 360 13.11 -33.06 15.36
N THR A 361 13.13 -31.77 15.71
CA THR A 361 12.23 -30.77 15.11
C THR A 361 12.81 -30.22 13.80
N LYS A 362 11.99 -30.16 12.76
CA LYS A 362 12.34 -29.50 11.47
C LYS A 362 12.18 -27.99 11.60
N PHE A 363 13.17 -27.21 11.20
CA PHE A 363 13.06 -25.76 11.13
C PHE A 363 13.00 -25.27 9.68
N PHE A 364 12.20 -24.22 9.47
CA PHE A 364 11.96 -23.63 8.16
C PHE A 364 12.29 -22.14 8.23
N VAL A 365 13.00 -21.64 7.23
CA VAL A 365 13.29 -20.21 7.05
C VAL A 365 12.67 -19.78 5.73
N ASN A 366 11.76 -18.80 5.77
CA ASN A 366 11.02 -18.30 4.60
C ASN A 366 10.36 -19.41 3.73
N GLY A 367 9.89 -20.48 4.38
CA GLY A 367 9.28 -21.65 3.74
C GLY A 367 10.26 -22.70 3.19
N CYS A 368 11.56 -22.41 3.17
CA CYS A 368 12.61 -23.38 2.85
C CYS A 368 12.90 -24.27 4.07
N TRP A 369 13.00 -25.58 3.88
CA TRP A 369 13.49 -26.50 4.92
C TRP A 369 15.02 -26.45 4.93
N VAL A 370 15.60 -25.90 5.99
CA VAL A 370 17.06 -25.70 6.11
C VAL A 370 17.72 -26.88 6.82
N GLY A 371 17.08 -27.43 7.86
CA GLY A 371 17.66 -28.53 8.63
C GLY A 371 16.77 -29.04 9.77
N ILE A 372 17.41 -29.69 10.76
CA ILE A 372 16.77 -30.13 12.01
C ILE A 372 17.50 -29.63 13.25
N HIS A 373 16.80 -29.61 14.37
CA HIS A 373 17.37 -29.39 15.70
C HIS A 373 16.78 -30.38 16.71
N ARG A 374 17.58 -30.85 17.67
CA ARG A 374 17.18 -31.89 18.64
C ARG A 374 16.51 -31.31 19.89
N ASP A 375 16.98 -30.15 20.38
CA ASP A 375 16.44 -29.47 21.56
C ASP A 375 15.71 -28.18 21.14
N LEU A 376 14.39 -28.27 20.93
CA LEU A 376 13.60 -27.13 20.47
C LEU A 376 13.49 -26.02 21.54
N ASP A 377 13.37 -26.40 22.82
CA ASP A 377 13.08 -25.46 23.90
C ASP A 377 14.28 -24.54 24.17
N LEU A 378 15.50 -25.09 24.19
CA LEU A 378 16.72 -24.29 24.32
C LEU A 378 16.87 -23.30 23.15
N LEU A 379 16.72 -23.79 21.91
CA LEU A 379 16.85 -22.97 20.70
C LEU A 379 15.82 -21.83 20.67
N VAL A 380 14.55 -22.13 20.94
CA VAL A 380 13.48 -21.12 20.95
C VAL A 380 13.71 -20.09 22.05
N ASN A 381 14.20 -20.49 23.23
CA ASN A 381 14.50 -19.55 24.31
C ASN A 381 15.70 -18.64 23.97
N ILE A 382 16.77 -19.18 23.37
CA ILE A 382 17.93 -18.40 22.92
C ILE A 382 17.53 -17.40 21.83
N LEU A 383 16.78 -17.84 20.80
CA LEU A 383 16.31 -16.95 19.73
C LEU A 383 15.36 -15.86 20.25
N ARG A 384 14.51 -16.16 21.25
CA ARG A 384 13.69 -15.15 21.94
C ARG A 384 14.53 -14.16 22.73
N GLN A 385 15.63 -14.59 23.37
CA GLN A 385 16.55 -13.70 24.08
C GLN A 385 17.29 -12.77 23.12
N PHE A 386 17.90 -13.30 22.05
CA PHE A 386 18.55 -12.49 21.02
C PHE A 386 17.58 -11.47 20.40
N ARG A 387 16.35 -11.89 20.07
CA ARG A 387 15.32 -10.98 19.54
C ARG A 387 14.92 -9.85 20.51
N ARG A 388 15.05 -10.07 21.82
CA ARG A 388 14.69 -9.10 22.87
C ARG A 388 15.86 -8.19 23.27
N GLN A 389 17.10 -8.55 22.94
CA GLN A 389 18.30 -7.75 23.19
C GLN A 389 18.63 -6.89 21.97
N VAL A 390 17.89 -5.80 21.79
CA VAL A 390 18.24 -4.77 20.78
C VAL A 390 19.08 -3.69 21.46
N THR A 391 19.94 -3.00 20.72
CA THR A 391 20.72 -1.88 21.25
C THR A 391 19.80 -0.74 21.73
N PRO A 392 20.07 -0.14 22.91
CA PRO A 392 19.19 0.87 23.47
C PRO A 392 19.33 2.23 22.76
N GLU A 393 18.26 2.65 22.09
CA GLU A 393 17.97 4.07 21.83
C GLU A 393 16.77 4.49 22.71
N ASP A 394 16.62 5.78 22.97
CA ASP A 394 15.50 6.31 23.78
C ASP A 394 14.16 6.25 23.04
N GLY A 395 13.05 6.18 23.78
CA GLY A 395 11.69 6.12 23.22
C GLY A 395 11.07 4.72 23.19
N TRP A 396 10.25 4.45 22.18
CA TRP A 396 9.52 3.18 22.05
C TRP A 396 10.47 2.01 21.75
N LEU A 397 11.50 2.24 20.92
CA LEU A 397 12.57 1.26 20.69
C LEU A 397 13.24 0.79 21.98
N ASN A 398 13.34 1.64 23.02
CA ASN A 398 13.86 1.26 24.33
C ASN A 398 13.00 0.16 25.00
N LEU A 399 11.67 0.26 24.87
CA LEU A 399 10.73 -0.72 25.44
C LEU A 399 10.80 -2.07 24.71
N VAL A 400 11.04 -2.04 23.40
CA VAL A 400 11.30 -3.24 22.58
C VAL A 400 12.68 -3.83 22.91
N ALA A 401 13.71 -2.99 23.03
CA ALA A 401 15.10 -3.36 23.32
C ALA A 401 15.33 -3.90 24.74
N LYS A 402 14.45 -3.58 25.69
CA LYS A 402 14.39 -4.19 27.02
C LYS A 402 13.52 -5.45 27.06
N GLY A 403 12.90 -5.82 25.95
CA GLY A 403 12.01 -6.99 25.84
C GLY A 403 10.66 -6.86 26.54
N PHE A 404 10.24 -5.63 26.92
CA PHE A 404 8.92 -5.39 27.51
C PHE A 404 7.80 -5.47 26.46
N VAL A 405 8.10 -5.11 25.21
CA VAL A 405 7.15 -5.15 24.10
C VAL A 405 7.69 -5.99 22.95
N GLU A 406 6.85 -6.83 22.37
CA GLU A 406 7.22 -7.74 21.29
C GLU A 406 6.18 -7.71 20.16
N TYR A 407 6.63 -7.51 18.91
CA TYR A 407 5.75 -7.61 17.74
C TYR A 407 5.32 -9.06 17.48
N ILE A 408 4.01 -9.31 17.43
CA ILE A 408 3.41 -10.62 17.17
C ILE A 408 2.65 -10.54 15.83
N ASP A 409 2.94 -11.46 14.93
CA ASP A 409 2.22 -11.64 13.67
C ASP A 409 1.07 -12.65 13.83
N THR A 410 0.24 -12.80 12.78
CA THR A 410 -0.94 -13.66 12.81
C THR A 410 -0.63 -15.16 12.92
N GLU A 411 0.57 -15.61 12.53
CA GLU A 411 0.93 -17.04 12.64
C GLU A 411 1.42 -17.35 14.06
N LYS A 412 2.21 -16.45 14.64
CA LYS A 412 2.65 -16.52 16.03
C LYS A 412 1.49 -16.35 17.02
N GLU A 413 0.51 -15.49 16.70
CA GLU A 413 -0.69 -15.28 17.51
C GLU A 413 -1.39 -16.60 17.87
N GLU A 414 -1.43 -17.57 16.93
CA GLU A 414 -2.06 -18.88 17.14
C GLU A 414 -1.40 -19.74 18.23
N THR A 415 -0.16 -19.41 18.60
CA THR A 415 0.63 -20.09 19.64
C THR A 415 0.71 -19.31 20.96
N THR A 416 0.30 -18.04 20.97
CA THR A 416 0.42 -17.15 22.14
C THR A 416 -0.91 -16.99 22.87
N MET A 417 -0.90 -17.09 24.20
CA MET A 417 -2.05 -16.76 25.02
C MET A 417 -2.05 -15.25 25.33
N ILE A 418 -3.07 -14.53 24.84
CA ILE A 418 -3.25 -13.10 25.10
C ILE A 418 -4.29 -12.93 26.22
N SER A 419 -3.91 -12.26 27.31
CA SER A 419 -4.83 -11.84 28.36
C SER A 419 -5.53 -10.52 27.97
N MET A 420 -6.82 -10.39 28.25
CA MET A 420 -7.61 -9.20 27.92
C MET A 420 -8.51 -8.75 29.08
N THR A 421 -8.50 -7.45 29.37
CA THR A 421 -9.52 -6.81 30.22
C THR A 421 -10.67 -6.33 29.33
N ILE A 422 -11.82 -7.00 29.41
CA ILE A 422 -12.93 -6.80 28.46
C ILE A 422 -13.74 -5.55 28.80
N ASN A 423 -13.70 -4.55 27.92
CA ASN A 423 -14.71 -3.48 27.83
C ASN A 423 -15.13 -3.32 26.36
N SER A 424 -16.27 -3.91 25.98
CA SER A 424 -16.73 -3.92 24.59
C SER A 424 -17.74 -2.81 24.29
N SER A 425 -17.45 -1.94 23.31
CA SER A 425 -18.44 -1.05 22.69
C SER A 425 -18.93 -1.63 21.36
N ARG A 426 -20.24 -1.59 21.11
CA ARG A 426 -20.85 -1.96 19.83
C ARG A 426 -21.04 -0.74 18.95
N ASP A 427 -20.35 -0.64 17.82
CA ASP A 427 -20.71 0.28 16.75
C ASP A 427 -20.25 -0.24 15.38
N THR A 428 -21.14 -0.19 14.37
CA THR A 428 -20.82 -0.61 12.98
C THR A 428 -21.30 0.36 11.90
N PHE A 429 -21.91 1.49 12.28
CA PHE A 429 -22.59 2.37 11.33
C PHE A 429 -21.84 3.67 10.97
N GLN A 430 -20.93 4.14 11.83
CA GLN A 430 -20.33 5.47 11.73
C GLN A 430 -19.13 5.58 10.78
N SER A 431 -18.36 4.50 10.58
CA SER A 431 -17.08 4.51 9.84
C SER A 431 -17.20 5.06 8.41
N ALA A 432 -18.19 4.58 7.65
CA ALA A 432 -18.43 5.04 6.29
C ALA A 432 -18.97 6.49 6.21
N MET A 433 -19.70 6.95 7.25
CA MET A 433 -20.27 8.30 7.29
C MET A 433 -19.21 9.36 7.67
N GLY A 434 -18.26 9.01 8.53
CA GLY A 434 -17.14 9.89 8.90
C GLY A 434 -16.31 10.36 7.70
N ARG A 435 -16.18 9.52 6.66
CA ARG A 435 -15.48 9.87 5.40
C ARG A 435 -16.16 10.96 4.56
N GLN A 436 -17.43 11.29 4.85
CA GLN A 436 -18.19 12.35 4.19
C GLN A 436 -18.25 13.64 5.02
N ALA A 437 -17.69 13.65 6.23
CA ALA A 437 -17.70 14.82 7.10
C ALA A 437 -16.75 15.91 6.59
N MET A 438 -17.26 17.13 6.48
CA MET A 438 -16.45 18.30 6.14
C MET A 438 -15.57 18.70 7.35
N ARG A 439 -14.34 19.16 7.08
CA ARG A 439 -13.42 19.71 8.09
C ARG A 439 -12.42 20.66 7.45
N ILE A 440 -11.64 21.35 8.28
CA ILE A 440 -10.30 21.78 7.86
C ILE A 440 -9.51 20.49 7.62
N TYR A 441 -9.25 20.17 6.34
CA TYR A 441 -8.62 18.91 5.95
C TYR A 441 -7.09 18.99 6.08
N VAL A 442 -6.51 20.16 5.82
CA VAL A 442 -5.09 20.51 5.99
C VAL A 442 -4.99 22.00 6.35
N MET A 443 -4.02 22.41 7.19
CA MET A 443 -3.89 23.81 7.62
C MET A 443 -3.53 24.80 6.50
N ASN A 444 -2.71 24.37 5.53
CA ASN A 444 -2.25 25.22 4.42
C ASN A 444 -3.23 25.27 3.23
N TYR A 445 -4.51 24.93 3.42
CA TYR A 445 -5.52 24.86 2.35
C TYR A 445 -5.63 26.16 1.51
N GLN A 446 -5.36 27.32 2.10
CA GLN A 446 -5.37 28.61 1.39
C GLN A 446 -4.22 28.77 0.38
N LEU A 447 -3.16 27.99 0.52
CA LEU A 447 -1.98 27.97 -0.36
C LEU A 447 -2.02 26.80 -1.36
N ARG A 448 -3.07 25.97 -1.31
CA ARG A 448 -3.28 24.81 -2.18
C ARG A 448 -4.37 25.11 -3.21
N MET A 449 -4.10 24.79 -4.46
CA MET A 449 -5.07 24.91 -5.56
C MET A 449 -5.74 23.56 -5.82
N ASP A 450 -6.42 23.03 -4.80
CA ASP A 450 -7.15 21.77 -4.92
C ASP A 450 -8.41 21.94 -5.79
N ILE A 451 -8.76 20.91 -6.58
CA ILE A 451 -9.87 20.98 -7.57
C ILE A 451 -11.22 21.27 -6.91
N LEU A 452 -11.45 20.67 -5.74
CA LEU A 452 -12.66 20.82 -4.94
C LEU A 452 -12.30 20.73 -3.46
N ALA A 453 -12.66 21.76 -2.68
CA ALA A 453 -12.49 21.75 -1.24
C ALA A 453 -13.71 22.33 -0.51
N PHE A 454 -14.10 21.68 0.59
CA PHE A 454 -15.16 22.14 1.48
C PHE A 454 -14.58 22.38 2.88
N VAL A 455 -14.59 23.63 3.33
CA VAL A 455 -14.05 24.02 4.64
C VAL A 455 -15.16 24.61 5.51
N LEU A 456 -15.23 24.15 6.76
CA LEU A 456 -16.12 24.69 7.80
C LEU A 456 -15.58 26.02 8.32
N TYR A 457 -16.45 27.01 8.48
CA TYR A 457 -16.05 28.34 8.96
C TYR A 457 -15.71 28.37 10.47
N TYR A 458 -16.43 27.60 11.29
CA TYR A 458 -16.24 27.54 12.75
C TYR A 458 -16.22 26.10 13.28
N PRO A 459 -15.21 25.28 12.94
CA PRO A 459 -15.12 23.91 13.45
C PRO A 459 -14.81 23.92 14.94
N GLN A 460 -15.49 23.06 15.69
CA GLN A 460 -15.41 22.93 17.14
C GLN A 460 -14.97 21.52 17.53
N LYS A 461 -14.13 21.42 18.57
CA LYS A 461 -13.70 20.16 19.16
C LYS A 461 -14.93 19.46 19.78
N PRO A 462 -15.11 18.14 19.58
CA PRO A 462 -16.23 17.41 20.20
C PRO A 462 -16.07 17.36 21.73
N LEU A 463 -17.18 17.46 22.46
CA LEU A 463 -17.20 17.43 23.93
C LEU A 463 -16.83 16.04 24.49
N VAL A 464 -17.25 14.98 23.80
CA VAL A 464 -16.89 13.59 24.12
C VAL A 464 -15.79 13.17 23.15
N THR A 465 -14.61 12.82 23.67
CA THR A 465 -13.46 12.34 22.89
C THR A 465 -13.02 10.97 23.38
N THR A 466 -12.64 10.10 22.45
CA THR A 466 -11.82 8.92 22.77
C THR A 466 -10.36 9.34 22.92
N ARG A 467 -9.54 8.55 23.62
CA ARG A 467 -8.10 8.84 23.75
C ARG A 467 -7.37 8.72 22.41
N ALA A 468 -7.73 7.73 21.59
CA ALA A 468 -7.18 7.55 20.24
C ALA A 468 -7.38 8.76 19.29
N ILE A 469 -8.36 9.64 19.54
CA ILE A 469 -8.60 10.87 18.77
C ILE A 469 -7.45 11.89 18.90
N GLU A 470 -6.65 11.79 19.97
CA GLU A 470 -5.44 12.61 20.22
C GLU A 470 -4.37 12.36 19.15
N HIS A 471 -4.00 11.09 18.92
CA HIS A 471 -2.98 10.68 17.95
C HIS A 471 -3.43 10.86 16.49
N LEU A 472 -4.75 10.95 16.23
CA LEU A 472 -5.29 11.28 14.91
C LEU A 472 -5.32 12.80 14.62
N HIS A 473 -4.80 13.63 15.54
CA HIS A 473 -4.83 15.09 15.50
C HIS A 473 -6.22 15.71 15.26
N PHE A 474 -7.28 14.99 15.64
CA PHE A 474 -8.66 15.38 15.36
C PHE A 474 -9.12 16.55 16.26
N ARG A 475 -8.42 16.81 17.37
CA ARG A 475 -8.56 18.02 18.17
C ARG A 475 -8.05 19.27 17.44
N GLN A 476 -7.01 19.13 16.61
CA GLN A 476 -6.40 20.19 15.82
C GLN A 476 -7.19 20.42 14.52
N LEU A 477 -7.70 19.35 13.90
CA LEU A 477 -8.46 19.37 12.64
C LEU A 477 -9.90 18.78 12.79
N PRO A 478 -10.80 19.42 13.58
CA PRO A 478 -12.13 18.87 13.87
C PRO A 478 -13.14 19.02 12.71
N THR A 479 -14.11 18.09 12.67
CA THR A 479 -15.20 18.02 11.67
C THR A 479 -16.56 18.53 12.16
N SER A 480 -16.70 18.83 13.46
CA SER A 480 -18.00 19.07 14.10
C SER A 480 -18.24 20.54 14.38
N THR A 481 -19.51 20.95 14.45
CA THR A 481 -19.96 22.20 15.07
C THR A 481 -20.88 21.84 16.24
N GLY A 482 -20.59 22.31 17.45
CA GLY A 482 -21.44 22.06 18.61
C GLY A 482 -22.82 22.73 18.47
N MET A 483 -23.88 21.96 18.69
CA MET A 483 -25.26 22.46 18.66
C MET A 483 -25.81 22.60 20.08
N HIS A 484 -26.46 23.72 20.39
CA HIS A 484 -27.09 23.95 21.69
C HIS A 484 -28.35 23.09 21.90
N HIS A 485 -28.65 22.85 23.18
CA HIS A 485 -29.66 21.93 23.73
C HIS A 485 -30.98 21.82 22.94
N GLY A 486 -31.60 22.95 22.56
CA GLY A 486 -32.87 23.01 21.80
C GLY A 486 -32.78 22.61 20.31
N SER A 487 -31.86 21.70 19.96
CA SER A 487 -31.70 21.09 18.63
C SER A 487 -31.77 19.55 18.66
N TYR A 488 -31.86 18.95 19.86
CA TYR A 488 -31.81 17.51 20.08
C TYR A 488 -33.14 16.87 20.52
N GLU A 489 -34.22 17.66 20.62
CA GLU A 489 -35.57 17.18 20.95
C GLU A 489 -36.15 16.32 19.79
N LYS A 490 -35.91 15.00 19.85
CA LYS A 490 -36.48 13.93 19.00
C LYS A 490 -37.70 13.30 19.68
N LEU A 491 -38.84 13.16 19.01
CA LEU A 491 -40.12 12.80 19.65
C LEU A 491 -41.09 12.18 18.56
N ASP A 492 -42.33 11.68 18.83
CA ASP A 492 -43.32 11.21 17.81
C ASP A 492 -44.76 11.89 17.81
N VAL A 493 -45.11 12.76 16.81
CA VAL A 493 -46.43 13.48 16.53
C VAL A 493 -47.13 14.35 17.61
N ASP A 494 -47.09 14.04 18.92
CA ASP A 494 -47.85 14.73 20.00
C ASP A 494 -47.30 16.12 20.43
N GLY A 495 -46.81 16.92 19.48
CA GLY A 495 -45.83 18.00 19.70
C GLY A 495 -44.41 17.63 19.28
N LEU A 496 -44.30 16.70 18.33
CA LEU A 496 -43.19 15.76 18.28
C LEU A 496 -42.92 15.24 16.81
N ALA A 497 -41.74 14.67 16.43
CA ALA A 497 -41.38 14.29 15.03
C ALA A 497 -40.38 13.11 14.77
N PRO A 498 -40.79 11.96 14.14
CA PRO A 498 -39.94 10.80 13.78
C PRO A 498 -39.76 10.61 12.24
N PRO A 499 -39.20 9.48 11.77
CA PRO A 499 -37.80 9.07 11.88
C PRO A 499 -36.97 9.63 10.71
N VAL A 500 -35.67 9.91 10.96
CA VAL A 500 -34.66 10.48 10.01
C VAL A 500 -34.72 12.01 9.79
N LEU A 501 -35.68 12.75 10.37
CA LEU A 501 -35.76 14.21 10.18
C LEU A 501 -34.75 15.02 11.03
N ILE A 502 -34.25 16.13 10.48
CA ILE A 502 -33.51 17.19 11.17
C ILE A 502 -34.35 18.47 11.15
N THR A 503 -34.68 19.03 12.31
CA THR A 503 -35.35 20.33 12.45
C THR A 503 -34.33 21.45 12.71
N THR A 504 -34.07 22.28 11.70
CA THR A 504 -33.17 23.43 11.86
C THR A 504 -33.89 24.60 12.53
N ASN A 505 -33.47 24.93 13.75
CA ASN A 505 -34.07 26.00 14.54
C ASN A 505 -33.82 27.38 13.88
N VAL A 506 -34.88 28.12 13.52
CA VAL A 506 -34.80 29.30 12.62
C VAL A 506 -34.01 30.46 13.24
N ASP A 507 -34.19 30.71 14.53
CA ASP A 507 -33.36 31.69 15.26
C ASP A 507 -31.89 31.26 15.37
N GLY A 508 -31.62 29.96 15.21
CA GLY A 508 -30.27 29.43 15.11
C GLY A 508 -29.54 29.78 13.81
N MET A 509 -30.25 30.25 12.78
CA MET A 509 -29.66 30.64 11.48
C MET A 509 -29.28 32.12 11.41
N ARG A 510 -29.76 32.94 12.37
CA ARG A 510 -29.39 34.37 12.52
C ARG A 510 -27.97 34.58 13.04
N ILE A 511 -27.41 33.57 13.73
CA ILE A 511 -25.99 33.44 14.04
C ILE A 511 -25.46 32.37 13.09
N SER A 512 -24.31 32.59 12.44
CA SER A 512 -23.80 31.72 11.37
C SER A 512 -23.23 30.38 11.89
N LYS A 513 -24.12 29.47 12.32
CA LYS A 513 -23.75 28.19 12.98
C LYS A 513 -23.14 27.13 12.08
N LEU A 514 -23.54 27.06 10.80
CA LEU A 514 -22.94 26.18 9.80
C LEU A 514 -22.81 26.95 8.48
N LEU A 515 -21.59 27.29 8.12
CA LEU A 515 -21.27 28.03 6.91
C LEU A 515 -20.09 27.33 6.23
N VAL A 516 -20.26 27.00 4.95
CA VAL A 516 -19.34 26.18 4.16
C VAL A 516 -18.92 26.96 2.93
N PHE A 517 -17.62 27.03 2.67
CA PHE A 517 -17.10 27.56 1.41
C PHE A 517 -16.79 26.40 0.44
N PRO A 518 -17.45 26.34 -0.72
CA PRO A 518 -17.01 25.51 -1.83
C PRO A 518 -15.90 26.25 -2.61
N PHE A 519 -14.67 25.76 -2.54
CA PHE A 519 -13.62 26.17 -3.45
C PHE A 519 -13.62 25.25 -4.67
N GLY A 520 -13.55 25.83 -5.87
CA GLY A 520 -13.43 25.10 -7.12
C GLY A 520 -12.47 25.82 -8.05
N THR A 521 -11.39 25.15 -8.45
CA THR A 521 -10.36 25.70 -9.35
C THR A 521 -10.56 25.19 -10.77
N SER A 522 -10.35 26.04 -11.78
CA SER A 522 -10.34 25.64 -13.19
C SER A 522 -9.02 26.08 -13.82
N GLU A 523 -8.28 25.11 -14.36
CA GLU A 523 -6.98 25.37 -14.99
C GLU A 523 -7.16 25.66 -16.49
N ARG A 524 -6.31 26.55 -17.02
CA ARG A 524 -6.18 26.80 -18.46
C ARG A 524 -4.70 26.84 -18.84
N GLU A 525 -4.18 25.77 -19.45
CA GLU A 525 -2.91 25.88 -20.18
C GLU A 525 -3.11 26.67 -21.47
N SER A 526 -2.41 27.79 -21.61
CA SER A 526 -2.60 28.73 -22.71
C SER A 526 -1.72 28.38 -23.92
N LYS A 527 -2.00 27.27 -24.61
CA LYS A 527 -1.58 27.10 -26.01
C LYS A 527 -2.60 27.73 -26.96
N CYS A 528 -2.66 29.06 -26.91
CA CYS A 528 -3.49 29.85 -27.82
C CYS A 528 -2.83 29.93 -29.21
N MET A 529 -2.96 28.87 -30.01
CA MET A 529 -2.72 28.97 -31.44
C MET A 529 -3.98 29.56 -32.08
N ILE A 530 -3.93 30.83 -32.46
CA ILE A 530 -5.08 31.55 -33.02
C ILE A 530 -5.40 30.99 -34.41
N ILE A 531 -6.32 30.04 -34.48
CA ILE A 531 -6.96 29.57 -35.71
C ILE A 531 -8.47 29.61 -35.49
N GLY A 532 -9.13 30.62 -36.07
CA GLY A 532 -10.59 30.62 -36.31
C GLY A 532 -11.51 30.70 -35.08
N LYS A 533 -11.86 31.94 -34.68
CA LYS A 533 -13.08 32.34 -33.94
C LYS A 533 -13.98 31.22 -33.38
N THR A 534 -13.59 30.59 -32.26
CA THR A 534 -14.51 29.85 -31.37
C THR A 534 -13.99 29.90 -29.93
N ASP A 535 -14.56 30.78 -29.10
CA ASP A 535 -14.23 30.84 -27.67
C ASP A 535 -14.91 29.70 -26.91
N ILE A 536 -14.15 28.66 -26.56
CA ILE A 536 -14.60 27.60 -25.63
C ILE A 536 -14.51 28.14 -24.19
N CYS A 537 -15.52 28.91 -23.79
CA CYS A 537 -15.66 29.36 -22.41
C CYS A 537 -16.33 28.29 -21.53
N ILE A 538 -15.57 27.74 -20.59
CA ILE A 538 -16.12 26.93 -19.48
C ILE A 538 -16.81 27.89 -18.51
N TYR A 539 -18.10 27.68 -18.26
CA TYR A 539 -18.90 28.44 -17.29
C TYR A 539 -19.00 27.67 -15.96
N THR A 540 -18.62 28.31 -14.86
CA THR A 540 -18.90 27.82 -13.49
C THR A 540 -20.30 28.28 -13.05
N LEU A 541 -21.28 27.37 -13.07
CA LEU A 541 -22.61 27.60 -12.49
C LEU A 541 -22.56 27.40 -10.96
N SER A 542 -22.60 28.50 -10.22
CA SER A 542 -22.75 28.49 -8.76
C SER A 542 -24.20 28.81 -8.38
N TYR A 543 -24.94 27.82 -7.87
CA TYR A 543 -26.29 28.03 -7.32
C TYR A 543 -26.21 28.34 -5.82
N ALA A 544 -26.83 29.45 -5.40
CA ALA A 544 -27.05 29.78 -4.00
C ALA A 544 -28.55 29.94 -3.72
N GLU A 545 -29.13 29.06 -2.89
CA GLU A 545 -30.51 29.24 -2.42
C GLU A 545 -30.57 30.25 -1.26
N ALA A 546 -31.13 31.44 -1.54
CA ALA A 546 -31.46 32.42 -0.50
C ALA A 546 -32.97 32.42 -0.22
N LYS A 547 -33.38 31.75 0.87
CA LYS A 547 -34.77 31.84 1.39
C LYS A 547 -34.95 33.19 2.10
N LEU A 548 -35.48 34.18 1.38
CA LEU A 548 -35.98 35.41 2.00
C LEU A 548 -37.40 35.21 2.53
N SER A 549 -37.60 35.53 3.81
CA SER A 549 -38.88 35.39 4.50
C SER A 549 -39.84 36.52 4.14
N HIS A 550 -40.58 36.38 3.03
CA HIS A 550 -41.97 36.83 2.85
C HIS A 550 -42.43 36.55 1.40
N GLY A 551 -43.53 35.81 1.24
CA GLY A 551 -44.22 35.63 -0.05
C GLY A 551 -43.81 34.37 -0.84
N SER A 552 -44.78 33.79 -1.55
CA SER A 552 -44.69 32.52 -2.28
C SER A 552 -43.96 32.64 -3.64
N GLN A 553 -42.71 33.13 -3.65
CA GLN A 553 -41.87 33.12 -4.86
C GLN A 553 -40.44 32.66 -4.54
N ARG A 554 -40.04 31.52 -5.12
CA ARG A 554 -38.62 31.14 -5.23
C ARG A 554 -37.96 32.08 -6.23
N LYS A 555 -36.90 32.78 -5.83
CA LYS A 555 -36.07 33.61 -6.71
C LYS A 555 -34.70 32.98 -6.83
N TYR A 556 -34.36 32.54 -8.03
CA TYR A 556 -33.02 32.04 -8.35
C TYR A 556 -32.13 33.23 -8.71
N LEU A 557 -30.95 33.33 -8.08
CA LEU A 557 -29.95 34.34 -8.42
C LEU A 557 -28.90 33.69 -9.31
N LEU A 558 -28.84 34.10 -10.59
CA LEU A 558 -27.80 33.67 -11.52
C LEU A 558 -26.61 34.64 -11.39
N LEU A 559 -25.46 34.15 -10.96
CA LEU A 559 -24.22 34.94 -10.89
C LEU A 559 -23.29 34.50 -12.03
N LEU A 560 -23.10 35.39 -13.00
CA LEU A 560 -22.14 35.23 -14.10
C LEU A 560 -20.87 36.02 -13.77
N PHE A 561 -19.73 35.34 -13.68
CA PHE A 561 -18.44 35.98 -13.45
C PHE A 561 -17.75 36.28 -14.78
N ARG A 562 -17.41 37.55 -15.02
CA ARG A 562 -16.53 37.99 -16.12
C ARG A 562 -15.20 38.46 -15.52
N ARG A 563 -14.11 38.32 -16.30
CA ARG A 563 -12.72 38.43 -15.82
C ARG A 563 -12.33 39.80 -15.25
N ASP A 564 -13.09 40.85 -15.58
CA ASP A 564 -12.74 42.24 -15.32
C ASP A 564 -13.62 42.89 -14.23
N GLY A 565 -13.55 42.34 -13.01
CA GLY A 565 -13.86 43.04 -11.74
C GLY A 565 -15.27 43.58 -11.48
N MET A 566 -16.20 43.57 -12.44
CA MET A 566 -17.49 44.26 -12.33
C MET A 566 -18.66 43.29 -12.10
N ILE A 567 -19.33 43.43 -10.96
CA ILE A 567 -20.54 42.67 -10.63
C ILE A 567 -21.74 43.29 -11.37
N GLN A 568 -22.15 42.72 -12.50
CA GLN A 568 -23.47 42.99 -13.08
C GLN A 568 -24.49 41.99 -12.54
N THR A 569 -25.30 42.42 -11.56
CA THR A 569 -26.49 41.68 -11.14
C THR A 569 -27.66 41.93 -12.09
N SER A 570 -27.99 40.97 -12.95
CA SER A 570 -29.25 40.97 -13.69
C SER A 570 -30.32 40.14 -12.96
N LYS A 571 -31.50 40.72 -12.73
CA LYS A 571 -32.64 40.01 -12.15
C LYS A 571 -33.36 39.22 -13.25
N VAL A 572 -33.08 37.92 -13.36
CA VAL A 572 -33.88 37.01 -14.20
C VAL A 572 -35.06 36.49 -13.39
N ALA A 573 -36.28 36.95 -13.72
CA ALA A 573 -37.50 36.46 -13.09
C ALA A 573 -38.02 35.22 -13.82
N VAL A 574 -37.75 34.03 -13.27
CA VAL A 574 -38.31 32.77 -13.79
C VAL A 574 -39.76 32.62 -13.32
N GLN A 575 -40.73 32.76 -14.22
CA GLN A 575 -42.11 32.33 -13.97
C GLN A 575 -42.26 30.82 -14.24
N GLU A 576 -42.67 30.05 -13.23
CA GLU A 576 -43.11 28.67 -13.42
C GLU A 576 -44.44 28.64 -14.21
N LYS A 577 -44.43 28.13 -15.44
CA LYS A 577 -45.65 27.62 -16.08
C LYS A 577 -45.89 26.18 -15.63
N ARG A 578 -47.07 25.93 -15.02
CA ARG A 578 -47.49 24.59 -14.61
C ARG A 578 -47.86 23.72 -15.81
N HIS A 579 -47.39 22.47 -15.77
CA HIS A 579 -47.92 21.26 -16.43
C HIS A 579 -48.28 21.32 -17.93
N SER A 580 -47.42 20.72 -18.75
CA SER A 580 -47.86 19.67 -19.68
C SER A 580 -46.70 18.71 -19.97
N SER A 581 -47.01 17.44 -20.24
CA SER A 581 -46.05 16.45 -20.72
C SER A 581 -45.62 16.75 -22.16
N THR A 582 -44.46 16.18 -22.53
CA THR A 582 -43.78 16.23 -23.85
C THR A 582 -43.27 17.60 -24.36
N THR A 583 -41.94 17.72 -24.44
CA THR A 583 -41.25 18.52 -25.49
C THR A 583 -39.80 18.10 -25.61
N THR A 584 -39.27 18.14 -26.82
CA THR A 584 -37.97 17.59 -27.25
C THR A 584 -36.81 18.58 -27.12
N LYS A 585 -35.60 18.15 -27.50
CA LYS A 585 -34.28 18.79 -27.31
C LYS A 585 -34.08 20.24 -27.85
N GLU A 586 -35.06 20.87 -28.47
CA GLU A 586 -34.87 22.12 -29.25
C GLU A 586 -35.22 23.42 -28.50
N GLY A 587 -35.74 23.33 -27.26
CA GLY A 587 -36.21 24.50 -26.50
C GLY A 587 -35.16 25.47 -25.94
N TRP A 588 -33.85 25.21 -26.10
CA TRP A 588 -32.78 25.95 -25.41
C TRP A 588 -32.09 27.06 -26.24
N HIS A 589 -32.36 27.16 -27.55
CA HIS A 589 -31.65 28.13 -28.41
C HIS A 589 -32.17 29.58 -28.38
N ASN A 590 -33.37 29.82 -27.84
CA ASN A 590 -34.05 31.13 -27.95
C ASN A 590 -34.05 31.98 -26.66
N LEU A 591 -33.15 31.71 -25.70
CA LEU A 591 -33.12 32.39 -24.40
C LEU A 591 -31.94 33.37 -24.21
N VAL A 592 -31.25 33.73 -25.29
CA VAL A 592 -30.24 34.79 -25.30
C VAL A 592 -30.53 35.79 -26.43
N GLN A 593 -31.54 36.62 -26.19
CA GLN A 593 -31.64 37.91 -26.87
C GLN A 593 -31.09 38.95 -25.88
N MET A 594 -29.85 39.39 -26.10
CA MET A 594 -29.28 40.51 -25.35
C MET A 594 -29.89 41.80 -25.92
N ASP A 595 -30.72 42.48 -25.12
CA ASP A 595 -30.90 43.91 -25.31
C ASP A 595 -29.59 44.63 -24.93
N SER A 596 -29.27 45.67 -25.71
CA SER A 596 -27.98 46.38 -25.77
C SER A 596 -27.62 47.19 -24.53
#